data_AF-A0A1Y3B6V4-F1
#
_entry.id   AF-A0A1Y3B6V4-F1
#
_cell.length_a   1.000
_cell.length_b   1.000
_cell.length_c   1.000
_cell.angle_alpha   90.00
_cell.angle_beta   90.00
_cell.angle_gamma   90.00
#
_symmetry.space_group_name_H-M   'P 1'
#
loop_
_entity.id
_entity.type
_entity.pdbx_description
1 polymer ?
#
loop_
_entity_poly.entity_id
_entity_poly.type
_entity_poly.pdbx_seq_one_letter_code
_entity_poly.pdbx_strand_id
1 'polypeptide(L)'
;RSVWLNRPLINILNQQWVPASVFYEIFTASTALIMKALLFDKDAFNLVSVYRNSNLPYQRLFQAGFSFLREPFLQRILKYLLFYRLNELKCRARIAVPESNGRMAFGVIDETHQLNCGEIFFQYSKLDSSGNPIPDRTIILENQEVMVTKFPCLSLGDVRKFRAVNVPSLMHIKDCLVFPAKGPRPHTDEMGGSDLDGDEYAIFWETKLIFPGENYRPMDFVNHTPDELNHDINLDDIVTFYCDYLLENNIGQVANCHLMYSDFHPKGLRSIECDELARKYSISLDFQKNGINSQLEKYVW
;
A
#
# COMPACT_ATOMS: atom_id res chain seq x y z
N ARG A 1 1.44 4.03 10.14
CA ARG A 1 2.47 4.58 9.23
C ARG A 1 1.80 5.40 8.11
N SER A 2 2.46 6.37 7.47
CA SER A 2 1.86 7.19 6.40
C SER A 2 1.65 6.38 5.10
N VAL A 3 0.55 6.63 4.40
CA VAL A 3 0.20 5.96 3.15
C VAL A 3 0.74 6.74 1.95
N TRP A 4 1.14 6.01 0.91
CA TRP A 4 1.54 6.58 -0.36
C TRP A 4 0.70 5.95 -1.47
N LEU A 5 0.15 6.78 -2.34
CA LEU A 5 -0.42 6.30 -3.60
C LEU A 5 0.71 5.74 -4.48
N ASN A 6 0.34 4.83 -5.37
CA ASN A 6 1.20 4.26 -6.39
C ASN A 6 0.41 4.12 -7.70
N ARG A 7 1.10 3.81 -8.81
CA ARG A 7 0.45 3.65 -10.12
C ARG A 7 -0.68 2.61 -10.13
N PRO A 8 -0.51 1.38 -9.58
CA PRO A 8 -1.60 0.40 -9.56
C PRO A 8 -2.87 0.89 -8.85
N LEU A 9 -2.73 1.47 -7.66
CA LEU A 9 -3.88 1.98 -6.91
C LEU A 9 -4.57 3.15 -7.64
N ILE A 10 -3.80 4.07 -8.20
CA ILE A 10 -4.36 5.18 -9.00
C ILE A 10 -5.13 4.62 -10.21
N ASN A 11 -4.58 3.61 -10.88
CA ASN A 11 -5.24 2.97 -12.02
C ASN A 11 -6.57 2.32 -11.60
N ILE A 12 -6.57 1.54 -10.51
CA ILE A 12 -7.79 0.92 -9.96
C ILE A 12 -8.83 1.99 -9.64
N LEU A 13 -8.47 3.02 -8.86
CA LEU A 13 -9.40 4.07 -8.44
C LEU A 13 -9.95 4.86 -9.62
N ASN A 14 -9.13 5.17 -10.63
CA ASN A 14 -9.59 5.82 -11.86
C ASN A 14 -10.64 4.97 -12.59
N GLN A 15 -10.43 3.65 -12.68
CA GLN A 15 -11.37 2.71 -13.30
C GLN A 15 -12.58 2.37 -12.42
N GLN A 16 -12.53 2.68 -11.13
CA GLN A 16 -13.67 2.71 -10.23
C GLN A 16 -14.36 4.08 -10.19
N TRP A 17 -14.09 4.96 -11.17
CA TRP A 17 -14.75 6.25 -11.36
C TRP A 17 -14.39 7.35 -10.35
N VAL A 18 -13.24 7.24 -9.66
CA VAL A 18 -12.68 8.38 -8.94
C VAL A 18 -12.24 9.43 -9.97
N PRO A 19 -12.74 10.69 -9.90
CA PRO A 19 -12.44 11.69 -10.92
C PRO A 19 -10.95 12.02 -10.99
N ALA A 20 -10.43 12.19 -12.21
CA ALA A 20 -9.02 12.52 -12.43
C ALA A 20 -8.57 13.79 -11.66
N SER A 21 -9.47 14.76 -11.51
CA SER A 21 -9.24 16.00 -10.75
C SER A 21 -8.80 15.74 -9.31
N VAL A 22 -9.29 14.67 -8.68
CA VAL A 22 -8.90 14.29 -7.32
C VAL A 22 -7.41 13.94 -7.27
N PHE A 23 -6.91 13.14 -8.21
CA PHE A 23 -5.49 12.82 -8.27
C PHE A 23 -4.64 14.05 -8.59
N TYR A 24 -5.11 14.92 -9.48
CA TYR A 24 -4.43 16.19 -9.79
C TYR A 24 -4.36 17.12 -8.59
N GLU A 25 -5.42 17.22 -7.76
CA GLU A 25 -5.41 18.00 -6.52
C GLU A 25 -4.32 17.51 -5.56
N ILE A 26 -4.25 16.19 -5.33
CA ILE A 26 -3.26 15.58 -4.41
C ILE A 26 -1.84 15.71 -4.97
N PHE A 27 -1.67 15.51 -6.28
CA PHE A 27 -0.39 15.70 -6.97
C PHE A 27 0.10 17.16 -6.86
N THR A 28 -0.78 18.12 -7.13
CA THR A 28 -0.47 19.56 -7.05
C THR A 28 -0.14 19.97 -5.62
N ALA A 29 -0.87 19.48 -4.63
CA ALA A 29 -0.55 19.72 -3.23
C ALA A 29 0.84 19.17 -2.87
N SER A 30 1.17 17.95 -3.34
CA SER A 30 2.48 17.32 -3.10
C SER A 30 3.63 18.09 -3.77
N THR A 31 3.46 18.54 -5.01
CA THR A 31 4.49 19.35 -5.70
C THR A 31 4.64 20.73 -5.09
N ALA A 32 3.55 21.35 -4.61
CA ALA A 32 3.61 22.61 -3.90
C ALA A 32 4.44 22.52 -2.60
N LEU A 33 4.36 21.41 -1.86
CA LEU A 33 5.21 21.19 -0.68
C LEU A 33 6.70 21.13 -1.05
N ILE A 34 7.03 20.45 -2.15
CA ILE A 34 8.39 20.37 -2.70
C ILE A 34 8.89 21.76 -3.13
N MET A 35 8.04 22.56 -3.79
CA MET A 35 8.37 23.93 -4.19
C MET A 35 8.59 24.85 -2.98
N LYS A 36 7.76 24.76 -1.94
CA LYS A 36 7.94 25.54 -0.70
C LYS A 36 9.27 25.21 -0.02
N ALA A 37 9.69 23.94 -0.04
CA ALA A 37 10.97 23.51 0.50
C ALA A 37 12.19 24.12 -0.23
N LEU A 38 12.03 24.67 -1.44
CA LEU A 38 13.07 25.45 -2.12
C LEU A 38 13.13 26.92 -1.70
N LEU A 39 12.05 27.43 -1.09
CA LEU A 39 11.87 28.86 -0.81
C LEU A 39 12.01 29.19 0.68
N PHE A 40 11.63 28.27 1.57
CA PHE A 40 11.58 28.50 3.01
C PHE A 40 12.35 27.44 3.78
N ASP A 41 13.24 27.88 4.68
CA ASP A 41 14.07 26.99 5.51
C ASP A 41 13.24 26.03 6.39
N LYS A 42 12.09 26.49 6.88
CA LYS A 42 11.18 25.64 7.67
C LYS A 42 10.63 24.48 6.83
N ASP A 43 10.23 24.75 5.59
CA ASP A 43 9.71 23.72 4.68
C ASP A 43 10.83 22.80 4.18
N ALA A 44 12.03 23.33 3.96
CA ALA A 44 13.23 22.55 3.67
C ALA A 44 13.53 21.56 4.81
N PHE A 45 13.52 22.04 6.05
CA PHE A 45 13.68 21.23 7.25
C PHE A 45 12.59 20.16 7.36
N ASN A 46 11.33 20.52 7.13
CA ASN A 46 10.21 19.58 7.16
C ASN A 46 10.40 18.45 6.13
N LEU A 47 10.78 18.79 4.88
CA LEU A 47 11.01 17.81 3.83
C LEU A 47 12.15 16.85 4.19
N VAL A 48 13.28 17.37 4.65
CA VAL A 48 14.43 16.55 5.07
C VAL A 48 14.07 15.68 6.28
N SER A 49 13.22 16.18 7.17
CA SER A 49 12.76 15.46 8.36
C SER A 49 11.79 14.31 8.06
N VAL A 50 11.18 14.26 6.87
CA VAL A 50 10.44 13.08 6.39
C VAL A 50 11.41 11.95 6.03
N TYR A 51 12.60 12.28 5.53
CA TYR A 51 13.64 11.34 5.11
C TYR A 51 14.80 11.33 6.10
N ARG A 52 14.49 11.12 7.38
CA ARG A 52 15.50 11.17 8.46
C ARG A 52 16.62 10.17 8.17
N ASN A 53 17.84 10.66 8.29
CA ASN A 53 19.02 9.83 8.39
C ASN A 53 19.42 9.81 9.87
N SER A 54 19.50 8.63 10.49
CA SER A 54 19.84 8.47 11.90
C SER A 54 21.18 9.11 12.28
N ASN A 55 22.07 9.28 11.31
CA ASN A 55 23.41 9.82 11.52
C ASN A 55 23.47 11.36 11.50
N LEU A 56 22.38 12.05 11.12
CA LEU A 56 22.34 13.52 11.04
C LEU A 56 21.25 14.12 11.94
N PRO A 57 21.61 14.96 12.93
CA PRO A 57 20.64 15.52 13.87
C PRO A 57 19.95 16.78 13.28
N TYR A 58 19.18 16.61 12.21
CA TYR A 58 18.54 17.73 11.47
C TYR A 58 17.77 18.70 12.38
N GLN A 59 17.06 18.19 13.39
CA GLN A 59 16.31 19.02 14.32
C GLN A 59 17.22 19.93 15.17
N ARG A 60 18.36 19.42 15.64
CA ARG A 60 19.33 20.21 16.41
C ARG A 60 20.00 21.26 15.52
N LEU A 61 20.31 20.91 14.27
CA LEU A 61 20.86 21.86 13.30
C LEU A 61 19.87 22.99 13.02
N PHE A 62 18.60 22.66 12.78
CA PHE A 62 17.57 23.67 12.58
C PHE A 62 17.39 24.58 13.81
N GLN A 63 17.34 23.99 15.02
CA GLN A 63 17.23 24.75 16.28
C GLN A 63 18.45 25.62 16.58
N ALA A 64 19.64 25.21 16.13
CA ALA A 64 20.86 26.00 16.22
C ALA A 64 20.93 27.14 15.17
N GLY A 65 19.93 27.27 14.31
CA GLY A 65 19.83 28.35 13.32
C GLY A 65 20.52 28.06 11.98
N PHE A 66 20.91 26.81 11.71
CA PHE A 66 21.45 26.45 10.40
C PHE A 66 20.36 26.52 9.33
N SER A 67 20.67 27.25 8.26
CA SER A 67 19.81 27.35 7.08
C SER A 67 20.05 26.16 6.15
N PHE A 68 19.00 25.39 5.89
CA PHE A 68 18.96 24.30 4.92
C PHE A 68 19.03 24.81 3.47
N LEU A 69 18.70 26.08 3.25
CA LEU A 69 18.81 26.73 1.94
C LEU A 69 20.18 27.34 1.67
N ARG A 70 20.92 27.75 2.70
CA ARG A 70 22.20 28.47 2.53
C ARG A 70 23.43 27.67 2.92
N GLU A 71 23.34 26.82 3.94
CA GLU A 71 24.48 26.00 4.37
C GLU A 71 24.79 24.96 3.27
N PRO A 72 26.01 24.94 2.70
CA PRO A 72 26.32 24.13 1.53
C PRO A 72 26.05 22.63 1.67
N PHE A 73 26.33 22.04 2.84
CA PHE A 73 26.12 20.61 3.06
C PHE A 73 24.62 20.26 3.11
N LEU A 74 23.83 20.97 3.90
CA LEU A 74 22.38 20.81 4.01
C LEU A 74 21.68 21.14 2.69
N GLN A 75 22.12 22.17 1.97
CA GLN A 75 21.59 22.52 0.66
C GLN A 75 21.80 21.38 -0.36
N ARG A 76 22.95 20.69 -0.32
CA ARG A 76 23.21 19.52 -1.19
C ARG A 76 22.29 18.37 -0.86
N ILE A 77 22.07 18.08 0.43
CA ILE A 77 21.12 17.06 0.89
C ILE A 77 19.71 17.38 0.39
N LEU A 78 19.28 18.63 0.59
CA LEU A 78 17.97 19.11 0.15
C LEU A 78 17.82 18.96 -1.37
N LYS A 79 18.78 19.42 -2.17
CA LYS A 79 18.75 19.28 -3.64
C LYS A 79 18.64 17.82 -4.09
N TYR A 80 19.40 16.92 -3.47
CA TYR A 80 19.30 15.49 -3.75
C TYR A 80 17.91 14.93 -3.41
N LEU A 81 17.39 15.25 -2.22
CA LEU A 81 16.06 14.80 -1.81
C LEU A 81 14.97 15.34 -2.73
N LEU A 82 15.05 16.61 -3.15
CA LEU A 82 14.12 17.19 -4.10
C LEU A 82 14.15 16.44 -5.44
N PHE A 83 15.34 16.17 -5.99
CA PHE A 83 15.47 15.38 -7.21
C PHE A 83 14.88 13.98 -7.05
N TYR A 84 15.22 13.29 -5.96
CA TYR A 84 14.67 11.98 -5.62
C TYR A 84 13.14 12.00 -5.54
N ARG A 85 12.56 12.99 -4.86
CA ARG A 85 11.10 13.14 -4.71
C ARG A 85 10.39 13.43 -6.01
N LEU A 86 10.92 14.33 -6.83
CA LEU A 86 10.38 14.61 -8.15
C LEU A 86 10.46 13.38 -9.06
N ASN A 87 11.55 12.61 -8.98
CA ASN A 87 11.69 11.37 -9.72
C ASN A 87 10.70 10.29 -9.26
N GLU A 88 10.51 10.10 -7.95
CA GLU A 88 9.49 9.16 -7.41
C GLU A 88 8.06 9.56 -7.84
N LEU A 89 7.75 10.86 -7.84
CA LEU A 89 6.47 11.35 -8.34
C LEU A 89 6.29 11.07 -9.85
N LYS A 90 7.28 11.42 -10.67
CA LYS A 90 7.25 11.23 -12.14
C LYS A 90 7.19 9.74 -12.52
N CYS A 91 8.09 8.94 -11.95
CA CYS A 91 8.36 7.58 -12.41
C CYS A 91 7.52 6.53 -11.68
N ARG A 92 7.00 6.82 -10.49
CA ARG A 92 6.23 5.84 -9.69
C ARG A 92 4.87 6.34 -9.22
N ALA A 93 4.52 7.59 -9.51
CA ALA A 93 3.33 8.25 -8.98
C ALA A 93 3.23 8.10 -7.44
N ARG A 94 4.38 8.17 -6.75
CA ARG A 94 4.46 7.98 -5.29
C ARG A 94 4.06 9.23 -4.53
N ILE A 95 2.75 9.44 -4.42
CA ILE A 95 2.13 10.65 -3.86
C ILE A 95 1.78 10.41 -2.39
N ALA A 96 2.15 11.33 -1.49
CA ALA A 96 1.83 11.20 -0.07
C ALA A 96 0.32 11.43 0.15
N VAL A 97 -0.29 10.57 0.97
CA VAL A 97 -1.65 10.80 1.47
C VAL A 97 -1.53 11.51 2.83
N PRO A 98 -2.30 12.60 3.09
CA PRO A 98 -2.29 13.26 4.38
C PRO A 98 -2.62 12.30 5.53
N GLU A 99 -1.89 12.38 6.64
CA GLU A 99 -2.08 11.51 7.80
C GLU A 99 -3.44 11.68 8.49
N SER A 100 -4.12 12.78 8.20
CA SER A 100 -5.49 13.05 8.64
C SER A 100 -6.53 12.21 7.92
N ASN A 101 -6.19 11.60 6.77
CA ASN A 101 -7.14 10.93 5.87
C ASN A 101 -6.63 9.56 5.39
N GLY A 102 -5.49 9.08 5.88
CA GLY A 102 -5.04 7.73 5.57
C GLY A 102 -3.85 7.23 6.39
N ARG A 103 -3.86 5.92 6.69
CA ARG A 103 -2.81 5.21 7.45
C ARG A 103 -2.60 3.77 6.99
N MET A 104 -1.35 3.34 7.02
CA MET A 104 -0.95 1.93 6.98
C MET A 104 -0.99 1.38 8.41
N ALA A 105 -1.59 0.21 8.60
CA ALA A 105 -1.66 -0.51 9.86
C ALA A 105 -1.66 -2.03 9.62
N PHE A 106 -1.17 -2.81 10.60
CA PHE A 106 -1.28 -4.26 10.56
C PHE A 106 -2.74 -4.69 10.66
N GLY A 107 -3.11 -5.74 9.92
CA GLY A 107 -4.41 -6.40 10.10
C GLY A 107 -4.38 -7.31 11.33
N VAL A 108 -5.49 -7.35 12.05
CA VAL A 108 -5.77 -8.34 13.11
C VAL A 108 -7.22 -8.78 13.05
N ILE A 109 -7.56 -9.86 13.75
CA ILE A 109 -8.91 -10.41 13.81
C ILE A 109 -9.65 -9.95 15.06
N ASP A 110 -10.97 -9.76 14.97
CA ASP A 110 -11.83 -9.56 16.13
C ASP A 110 -12.08 -10.87 16.88
N GLU A 111 -11.28 -11.10 17.92
CA GLU A 111 -11.42 -12.24 18.84
C GLU A 111 -12.70 -12.17 19.71
N THR A 112 -13.37 -11.01 19.76
CA THR A 112 -14.58 -10.82 20.56
C THR A 112 -15.86 -11.14 19.79
N HIS A 113 -15.76 -11.35 18.47
CA HIS A 113 -16.88 -11.63 17.58
C HIS A 113 -18.01 -10.58 17.65
N GLN A 114 -17.67 -9.30 17.80
CA GLN A 114 -18.63 -8.19 17.87
C GLN A 114 -18.81 -7.47 16.53
N LEU A 115 -17.77 -7.43 15.68
CA LEU A 115 -17.86 -6.89 14.33
C LEU A 115 -18.69 -7.80 13.42
N ASN A 116 -19.62 -7.22 12.66
CA ASN A 116 -20.33 -7.91 11.60
C ASN A 116 -19.56 -7.87 10.28
N CYS A 117 -19.96 -8.72 9.33
CA CYS A 117 -19.45 -8.66 7.96
C CYS A 117 -19.72 -7.26 7.37
N GLY A 118 -18.69 -6.64 6.80
CA GLY A 118 -18.71 -5.26 6.29
C GLY A 118 -18.30 -4.19 7.30
N GLU A 119 -18.11 -4.55 8.57
CA GLU A 119 -17.65 -3.65 9.63
C GLU A 119 -16.18 -3.86 9.95
N ILE A 120 -15.47 -2.78 10.29
CA ILE A 120 -14.11 -2.82 10.81
C ILE A 120 -14.00 -1.96 12.07
N PHE A 121 -13.01 -2.24 12.91
CA PHE A 121 -12.60 -1.33 13.97
C PHE A 121 -11.19 -0.80 13.67
N PHE A 122 -11.01 0.51 13.74
CA PHE A 122 -9.70 1.13 13.60
C PHE A 122 -9.54 2.31 14.56
N GLN A 123 -8.50 2.22 15.38
CA GLN A 123 -8.06 3.27 16.30
C GLN A 123 -6.59 3.56 16.04
N TYR A 124 -6.23 4.84 15.88
CA TYR A 124 -4.85 5.24 15.58
C TYR A 124 -4.33 6.30 16.54
N SER A 125 -3.02 6.26 16.79
CA SER A 125 -2.32 7.21 17.65
C SER A 125 -2.03 8.53 16.92
N LYS A 126 -2.31 9.67 17.55
CA LYS A 126 -1.85 10.98 17.07
C LYS A 126 -0.33 11.02 17.17
N LEU A 127 0.31 11.54 16.12
CA LEU A 127 1.77 11.67 16.08
C LEU A 127 2.20 13.08 16.49
N ASP A 128 3.34 13.19 17.14
CA ASP A 128 4.00 14.46 17.39
C ASP A 128 4.72 14.99 16.12
N SER A 129 5.34 16.16 16.21
CA SER A 129 6.13 16.72 15.09
C SER A 129 7.34 15.86 14.69
N SER A 130 7.70 14.87 15.52
CA SER A 130 8.77 13.93 15.26
C SER A 130 8.30 12.62 14.63
N GLY A 131 6.99 12.46 14.44
CA GLY A 131 6.38 11.23 13.92
C GLY A 131 6.20 10.13 14.97
N ASN A 132 6.38 10.45 16.26
CA ASN A 132 6.21 9.49 17.34
C ASN A 132 4.78 9.53 17.89
N PRO A 133 4.20 8.39 18.29
CA PRO A 133 2.92 8.35 18.98
C PRO A 133 2.93 9.22 20.25
N ILE A 134 1.96 10.12 20.35
CA ILE A 134 1.73 10.89 21.57
C ILE A 134 1.01 9.98 22.57
N PRO A 135 1.56 9.79 23.80
CA PRO A 135 0.93 8.96 24.82
C PRO A 135 -0.54 9.35 25.04
N ASP A 136 -1.39 8.32 25.12
CA ASP A 136 -2.84 8.41 25.41
C ASP A 136 -3.66 9.31 24.47
N ARG A 137 -3.11 9.69 23.31
CA ARG A 137 -3.85 10.45 22.29
C ARG A 137 -4.14 9.58 21.09
N THR A 138 -5.29 8.93 21.13
CA THR A 138 -5.80 8.12 20.00
C THR A 138 -7.08 8.72 19.43
N ILE A 139 -7.38 8.36 18.18
CA ILE A 139 -8.64 8.69 17.51
C ILE A 139 -9.23 7.36 17.03
N ILE A 140 -10.52 7.16 17.29
CA ILE A 140 -11.29 6.02 16.80
C ILE A 140 -12.05 6.50 15.56
N LEU A 141 -11.98 5.74 14.46
CA LEU A 141 -12.87 5.97 13.33
C LEU A 141 -14.23 5.35 13.66
N GLU A 142 -15.28 6.17 13.67
CA GLU A 142 -16.63 5.71 14.00
C GLU A 142 -17.68 6.28 13.04
N ASN A 143 -18.70 5.48 12.75
CA ASN A 143 -19.89 5.86 11.97
C ASN A 143 -19.61 6.38 10.56
N GLN A 144 -18.48 6.00 9.95
CA GLN A 144 -18.08 6.47 8.62
C GLN A 144 -17.67 5.34 7.69
N GLU A 145 -17.82 5.58 6.39
CA GLU A 145 -17.29 4.68 5.36
C GLU A 145 -15.77 4.89 5.25
N VAL A 146 -15.04 3.78 5.21
CA VAL A 146 -13.60 3.77 5.00
C VAL A 146 -13.26 2.90 3.80
N MET A 147 -12.23 3.27 3.06
CA MET A 147 -11.68 2.45 1.99
C MET A 147 -10.39 1.79 2.47
N VAL A 148 -10.22 0.51 2.20
CA VAL A 148 -9.08 -0.31 2.61
C VAL A 148 -8.56 -1.09 1.41
N THR A 149 -7.24 -1.24 1.32
CA THR A 149 -6.57 -2.11 0.33
C THR A 149 -5.30 -2.68 0.93
N LYS A 150 -4.89 -3.86 0.47
CA LYS A 150 -3.53 -4.38 0.62
C LYS A 150 -2.68 -3.92 -0.55
N PHE A 151 -1.37 -3.77 -0.36
CA PHE A 151 -0.42 -3.66 -1.47
C PHE A 151 0.38 -4.96 -1.59
N PRO A 152 0.67 -5.43 -2.81
CA PRO A 152 0.19 -4.94 -4.11
C PRO A 152 -1.32 -5.19 -4.32
N CYS A 153 -1.96 -4.37 -5.15
CA CYS A 153 -3.35 -4.51 -5.56
C CYS A 153 -3.42 -4.49 -7.09
N LEU A 154 -4.18 -5.41 -7.69
CA LEU A 154 -4.26 -5.59 -9.14
C LEU A 154 -5.70 -5.52 -9.64
N SER A 155 -6.64 -6.12 -8.93
CA SER A 155 -8.04 -6.19 -9.33
C SER A 155 -8.86 -5.02 -8.79
N LEU A 156 -9.98 -4.72 -9.45
CA LEU A 156 -11.00 -3.82 -8.91
C LEU A 156 -11.53 -4.30 -7.56
N GLY A 157 -11.54 -5.61 -7.30
CA GLY A 157 -12.02 -6.18 -6.05
C GLY A 157 -11.06 -6.01 -4.86
N ASP A 158 -9.78 -5.69 -5.12
CA ASP A 158 -8.74 -5.59 -4.09
C ASP A 158 -8.85 -4.32 -3.23
N VAL A 159 -9.56 -3.31 -3.72
CA VAL A 159 -9.85 -2.07 -3.00
C VAL A 159 -11.30 -2.10 -2.54
N ARG A 160 -11.51 -2.10 -1.21
CA ARG A 160 -12.81 -2.37 -0.60
C ARG A 160 -13.23 -1.27 0.34
N LYS A 161 -14.54 -1.08 0.47
CA LYS A 161 -15.16 -0.16 1.42
C LYS A 161 -15.79 -0.94 2.57
N PHE A 162 -15.61 -0.41 3.77
CA PHE A 162 -16.14 -0.95 5.02
C PHE A 162 -16.78 0.17 5.84
N ARG A 163 -17.61 -0.21 6.82
CA ARG A 163 -18.11 0.71 7.85
C ARG A 163 -17.18 0.65 9.06
N ALA A 164 -16.57 1.77 9.41
CA ALA A 164 -15.83 1.88 10.68
C ALA A 164 -16.82 2.02 11.84
N VAL A 165 -16.73 1.13 12.82
CA VAL A 165 -17.59 1.11 14.00
C VAL A 165 -16.76 1.14 15.27
N ASN A 166 -17.27 1.83 16.29
CA ASN A 166 -16.65 1.89 17.60
C ASN A 166 -17.13 0.72 18.45
N VAL A 167 -16.19 -0.14 18.86
CA VAL A 167 -16.47 -1.33 19.67
C VAL A 167 -15.70 -1.20 20.98
N PRO A 168 -16.38 -0.95 22.12
CA PRO A 168 -15.72 -0.72 23.41
C PRO A 168 -14.75 -1.83 23.84
N SER A 169 -15.05 -3.10 23.53
CA SER A 169 -14.17 -4.22 23.86
C SER A 169 -12.86 -4.21 23.06
N LEU A 170 -12.81 -3.55 21.90
CA LEU A 170 -11.64 -3.50 21.01
C LEU A 170 -10.77 -2.25 21.21
N MET A 171 -11.16 -1.30 22.07
CA MET A 171 -10.43 -0.04 22.32
C MET A 171 -9.00 -0.20 22.85
N HIS A 172 -8.64 -1.39 23.31
CA HIS A 172 -7.29 -1.73 23.72
C HIS A 172 -6.35 -1.93 22.52
N ILE A 173 -6.90 -2.26 21.33
CA ILE A 173 -6.17 -2.43 20.08
C ILE A 173 -5.92 -1.06 19.45
N LYS A 174 -4.65 -0.69 19.30
CA LYS A 174 -4.21 0.61 18.78
C LYS A 174 -3.28 0.42 17.61
N ASP A 175 -3.44 1.24 16.58
CA ASP A 175 -2.63 1.26 15.36
C ASP A 175 -2.64 -0.07 14.57
N CYS A 176 -3.68 -0.89 14.79
CA CYS A 176 -4.02 -2.09 14.00
C CYS A 176 -5.45 -1.98 13.47
N LEU A 177 -5.67 -2.51 12.27
CA LEU A 177 -6.98 -2.64 11.65
C LEU A 177 -7.61 -3.98 12.05
N VAL A 178 -8.76 -3.93 12.71
CA VAL A 178 -9.45 -5.13 13.17
C VAL A 178 -10.54 -5.51 12.16
N PHE A 179 -10.41 -6.71 11.61
CA PHE A 179 -11.39 -7.32 10.72
C PHE A 179 -12.38 -8.22 11.49
N PRO A 180 -13.60 -8.41 10.98
CA PRO A 180 -14.59 -9.28 11.61
C PRO A 180 -14.17 -10.74 11.48
N ALA A 181 -14.34 -11.51 12.57
CA ALA A 181 -14.22 -12.96 12.57
C ALA A 181 -15.44 -13.68 11.95
N LYS A 182 -16.43 -12.93 11.45
CA LYS A 182 -17.68 -13.44 10.89
C LYS A 182 -17.83 -13.00 9.45
N GLY A 183 -18.36 -13.89 8.62
CA GLY A 183 -18.70 -13.59 7.24
C GLY A 183 -18.58 -14.82 6.35
N PRO A 184 -19.05 -14.72 5.11
CA PRO A 184 -18.94 -15.82 4.13
C PRO A 184 -17.51 -16.01 3.62
N ARG A 185 -16.68 -14.95 3.67
CA ARG A 185 -15.30 -14.90 3.19
C ARG A 185 -14.52 -13.91 4.06
N PRO A 186 -13.30 -14.23 4.51
CA PRO A 186 -12.47 -13.29 5.26
C PRO A 186 -12.20 -12.03 4.43
N HIS A 187 -12.42 -10.84 4.99
CA HIS A 187 -12.19 -9.57 4.28
C HIS A 187 -10.74 -9.34 3.88
N THR A 188 -9.80 -9.97 4.57
CA THR A 188 -8.37 -9.97 4.24
C THR A 188 -8.12 -10.68 2.90
N ASP A 189 -8.71 -11.87 2.74
CA ASP A 189 -8.60 -12.69 1.54
C ASP A 189 -9.27 -12.01 0.33
N GLU A 190 -10.30 -11.20 0.56
CA GLU A 190 -10.92 -10.40 -0.50
C GLU A 190 -9.98 -9.33 -1.10
N MET A 191 -8.85 -9.01 -0.45
CA MET A 191 -7.89 -7.99 -0.87
C MET A 191 -6.54 -8.61 -1.24
N GLY A 192 -6.41 -9.11 -2.46
CA GLY A 192 -5.15 -9.71 -2.93
C GLY A 192 -4.76 -11.02 -2.22
N GLY A 193 -5.72 -11.79 -1.72
CA GLY A 193 -5.47 -13.08 -1.06
C GLY A 193 -4.71 -12.92 0.26
N SER A 194 -4.93 -11.81 0.96
CA SER A 194 -4.21 -11.46 2.19
C SER A 194 -4.62 -12.33 3.37
N ASP A 195 -3.70 -12.47 4.31
CA ASP A 195 -3.96 -13.08 5.61
C ASP A 195 -3.60 -12.11 6.76
N LEU A 196 -3.34 -12.66 7.94
CA LEU A 196 -3.08 -11.93 9.19
C LEU A 196 -1.77 -12.38 9.85
N ASP A 197 -0.78 -12.83 9.08
CA ASP A 197 0.53 -13.26 9.58
C ASP A 197 1.54 -12.11 9.78
N GLY A 198 1.12 -10.87 9.46
CA GLY A 198 1.98 -9.69 9.42
C GLY A 198 1.63 -8.69 8.31
N ASP A 199 0.55 -8.95 7.56
CA ASP A 199 0.10 -8.07 6.49
C ASP A 199 -0.31 -6.65 6.96
N GLU A 200 0.14 -5.63 6.22
CA GLU A 200 -0.23 -4.23 6.40
C GLU A 200 -1.31 -3.80 5.38
N TYR A 201 -2.29 -3.04 5.85
CA TYR A 201 -3.40 -2.51 5.04
C TYR A 201 -3.36 -0.99 5.00
N ALA A 202 -3.58 -0.43 3.81
CA ALA A 202 -3.77 1.00 3.59
C ALA A 202 -5.23 1.36 3.82
N ILE A 203 -5.48 2.22 4.79
CA ILE A 203 -6.82 2.66 5.21
C ILE A 203 -6.97 4.13 4.85
N PHE A 204 -8.11 4.49 4.29
CA PHE A 204 -8.44 5.83 3.81
C PHE A 204 -9.82 6.23 4.34
N TRP A 205 -9.93 7.45 4.85
CA TRP A 205 -11.19 8.00 5.39
C TRP A 205 -11.29 9.49 5.07
N GLU A 206 -12.52 10.02 5.09
CA GLU A 206 -12.81 11.44 4.84
C GLU A 206 -12.14 12.00 3.58
N THR A 207 -12.00 11.19 2.52
CA THR A 207 -11.24 11.57 1.32
C THR A 207 -12.05 11.38 0.05
N LYS A 208 -11.80 12.24 -0.93
CA LYS A 208 -12.36 12.13 -2.29
C LYS A 208 -11.82 10.92 -3.07
N LEU A 209 -10.86 10.17 -2.49
CA LEU A 209 -10.35 8.92 -3.05
C LEU A 209 -11.31 7.74 -2.84
N ILE A 210 -12.27 7.83 -1.91
CA ILE A 210 -13.27 6.78 -1.71
C ILE A 210 -14.12 6.70 -2.98
N PHE A 211 -14.05 5.56 -3.66
CA PHE A 211 -14.70 5.37 -4.95
C PHE A 211 -16.24 5.31 -4.83
N PRO A 212 -16.97 5.80 -5.84
CA PRO A 212 -18.42 5.75 -5.87
C PRO A 212 -18.95 4.33 -6.14
N GLY A 213 -20.17 4.06 -5.67
CA GLY A 213 -20.85 2.78 -5.88
C GLY A 213 -20.48 1.70 -4.86
N GLU A 214 -20.85 0.46 -5.18
CA GLU A 214 -20.63 -0.71 -4.33
C GLU A 214 -19.25 -1.34 -4.55
N ASN A 215 -18.82 -2.17 -3.61
CA ASN A 215 -17.61 -2.98 -3.76
C ASN A 215 -17.71 -3.90 -4.99
N TYR A 216 -16.60 -4.01 -5.73
CA TYR A 216 -16.46 -5.02 -6.77
C TYR A 216 -16.31 -6.41 -6.15
N ARG A 217 -16.71 -7.44 -6.91
CA ARG A 217 -16.48 -8.83 -6.50
C ARG A 217 -14.97 -9.07 -6.40
N PRO A 218 -14.48 -9.60 -5.26
CA PRO A 218 -13.07 -9.97 -5.12
C PRO A 218 -12.71 -11.11 -6.07
N MET A 219 -11.44 -11.18 -6.47
CA MET A 219 -10.92 -12.31 -7.22
C MET A 219 -10.96 -13.57 -6.37
N ASP A 220 -11.13 -14.73 -6.99
CA ASP A 220 -10.98 -16.02 -6.31
C ASP A 220 -9.50 -16.45 -6.40
N PHE A 221 -8.84 -16.54 -5.25
CA PHE A 221 -7.44 -16.96 -5.14
C PHE A 221 -7.39 -18.48 -4.98
N VAL A 222 -6.77 -19.15 -5.95
CA VAL A 222 -6.71 -20.61 -5.97
C VAL A 222 -5.51 -21.05 -5.13
N ASN A 223 -5.76 -21.85 -4.10
CA ASN A 223 -4.70 -22.49 -3.35
C ASN A 223 -4.06 -23.58 -4.19
N HIS A 224 -2.74 -23.50 -4.35
CA HIS A 224 -1.95 -24.54 -4.98
C HIS A 224 -1.27 -25.38 -3.89
N THR A 225 -1.56 -26.68 -3.88
CA THR A 225 -0.82 -27.64 -3.07
C THR A 225 0.52 -27.93 -3.74
N PRO A 226 1.66 -27.75 -3.06
CA PRO A 226 2.95 -28.15 -3.58
C PRO A 226 2.98 -29.65 -3.87
N ASP A 227 3.80 -30.06 -4.84
CA ASP A 227 4.04 -31.48 -5.07
C ASP A 227 4.86 -32.07 -3.91
N GLU A 228 4.40 -33.20 -3.37
CA GLU A 228 5.16 -33.94 -2.36
C GLU A 228 6.23 -34.80 -3.05
N LEU A 229 7.49 -34.64 -2.62
CA LEU A 229 8.57 -35.51 -3.05
C LEU A 229 8.41 -36.90 -2.43
N ASN A 230 8.78 -37.95 -3.18
CA ASN A 230 8.76 -39.32 -2.70
C ASN A 230 9.96 -39.68 -1.79
N HIS A 231 10.72 -38.68 -1.35
CA HIS A 231 11.87 -38.81 -0.45
C HIS A 231 12.00 -37.56 0.43
N ASP A 232 12.80 -37.68 1.49
CA ASP A 232 13.16 -36.54 2.33
C ASP A 232 13.97 -35.50 1.54
N ILE A 233 13.75 -34.23 1.84
CA ILE A 233 14.44 -33.10 1.20
C ILE A 233 15.95 -33.21 1.45
N ASN A 234 16.72 -33.21 0.37
CA ASN A 234 18.18 -33.21 0.39
C ASN A 234 18.76 -31.91 -0.19
N LEU A 235 20.09 -31.78 -0.17
CA LEU A 235 20.78 -30.57 -0.64
C LEU A 235 20.58 -30.33 -2.14
N ASP A 236 20.53 -31.39 -2.95
CA ASP A 236 20.38 -31.28 -4.40
C ASP A 236 18.98 -30.75 -4.77
N ASP A 237 17.94 -31.08 -4.00
CA ASP A 237 16.59 -30.53 -4.17
C ASP A 237 16.59 -29.02 -3.91
N ILE A 238 17.27 -28.58 -2.85
CA ILE A 238 17.37 -27.16 -2.48
C ILE A 238 18.13 -26.39 -3.58
N VAL A 239 19.23 -26.95 -4.07
CA VAL A 239 20.02 -26.33 -5.15
C VAL A 239 19.21 -26.26 -6.45
N THR A 240 18.51 -27.34 -6.80
CA THR A 240 17.62 -27.39 -7.97
C THR A 240 16.54 -26.32 -7.88
N PHE A 241 15.80 -26.28 -6.76
CA PHE A 241 14.77 -25.27 -6.53
C PHE A 241 15.31 -23.85 -6.64
N TYR A 242 16.50 -23.57 -6.08
CA TYR A 242 17.08 -22.24 -6.16
C TYR A 242 17.46 -21.85 -7.60
N CYS A 243 17.98 -22.80 -8.39
CA CYS A 243 18.25 -22.59 -9.81
C CYS A 243 16.96 -22.34 -10.60
N ASP A 244 15.94 -23.16 -10.40
CA ASP A 244 14.64 -23.00 -11.06
C ASP A 244 14.00 -21.68 -10.69
N TYR A 245 14.02 -21.31 -9.41
CA TYR A 245 13.53 -20.03 -8.93
C TYR A 245 14.24 -18.85 -9.61
N LEU A 246 15.58 -18.88 -9.73
CA LEU A 246 16.34 -17.82 -10.38
C LEU A 246 16.03 -17.69 -11.88
N LEU A 247 15.76 -18.81 -12.55
CA LEU A 247 15.46 -18.84 -13.99
C LEU A 247 14.01 -18.42 -14.28
N GLU A 248 13.10 -18.82 -13.41
CA GLU A 248 11.67 -18.72 -13.69
C GLU A 248 10.98 -17.53 -13.04
N ASN A 249 11.51 -16.98 -11.94
CA ASN A 249 10.87 -15.89 -11.21
C ASN A 249 10.60 -14.68 -12.11
N ASN A 250 9.32 -14.42 -12.36
CA ASN A 250 8.86 -13.43 -13.33
C ASN A 250 7.83 -12.45 -12.74
N ILE A 251 7.61 -12.47 -11.41
CA ILE A 251 6.55 -11.71 -10.74
C ILE A 251 6.54 -10.22 -11.10
N GLY A 252 7.72 -9.61 -11.20
CA GLY A 252 7.86 -8.21 -11.59
C GLY A 252 7.51 -7.95 -13.06
N GLN A 253 7.77 -8.90 -13.95
CA GLN A 253 7.37 -8.82 -15.36
C GLN A 253 5.85 -8.90 -15.48
N VAL A 254 5.23 -9.88 -14.80
CA VAL A 254 3.76 -10.04 -14.77
C VAL A 254 3.09 -8.78 -14.23
N ALA A 255 3.62 -8.20 -13.13
CA ALA A 255 3.10 -6.96 -12.55
C ALA A 255 3.12 -5.78 -13.54
N ASN A 256 4.24 -5.61 -14.24
CA ASN A 256 4.43 -4.52 -15.20
C ASN A 256 3.55 -4.74 -16.44
N CYS A 257 3.44 -5.96 -16.95
CA CYS A 257 2.54 -6.31 -18.03
C CYS A 257 1.09 -6.03 -17.64
N HIS A 258 0.65 -6.48 -16.47
CA HIS A 258 -0.69 -6.19 -15.96
C HIS A 258 -0.96 -4.68 -15.87
N LEU A 259 -0.04 -3.91 -15.30
CA LEU A 259 -0.20 -2.45 -15.19
C LEU A 259 -0.27 -1.78 -16.58
N MET A 260 0.57 -2.20 -17.53
CA MET A 260 0.54 -1.69 -18.90
C MET A 260 -0.78 -2.03 -19.61
N TYR A 261 -1.21 -3.29 -19.55
CA TYR A 261 -2.44 -3.75 -20.18
C TYR A 261 -3.67 -3.06 -19.58
N SER A 262 -3.75 -2.97 -18.25
CA SER A 262 -4.88 -2.34 -17.58
C SER A 262 -4.99 -0.83 -17.86
N ASP A 263 -3.89 -0.15 -18.19
CA ASP A 263 -3.87 1.26 -18.56
C ASP A 263 -4.22 1.49 -20.05
N PHE A 264 -3.74 0.62 -20.95
CA PHE A 264 -3.93 0.79 -22.40
C PHE A 264 -5.20 0.13 -22.95
N HIS A 265 -5.64 -0.99 -22.38
CA HIS A 265 -6.72 -1.80 -22.93
C HIS A 265 -8.08 -1.06 -22.81
N PRO A 266 -8.95 -1.06 -23.84
CA PRO A 266 -10.22 -0.32 -23.79
C PRO A 266 -11.18 -0.72 -22.66
N LYS A 267 -11.10 -1.98 -22.21
CA LYS A 267 -11.85 -2.48 -21.04
C LYS A 267 -11.09 -2.34 -19.72
N GLY A 268 -9.83 -1.91 -19.76
CA GLY A 268 -8.91 -1.83 -18.62
C GLY A 268 -8.91 -3.11 -17.78
N LEU A 269 -9.03 -2.96 -16.47
CA LEU A 269 -9.11 -4.03 -15.47
C LEU A 269 -10.32 -4.97 -15.62
N ARG A 270 -11.31 -4.61 -16.44
CA ARG A 270 -12.46 -5.49 -16.76
C ARG A 270 -12.18 -6.39 -17.96
N SER A 271 -10.98 -6.34 -18.52
CA SER A 271 -10.59 -7.21 -19.62
C SER A 271 -10.26 -8.62 -19.14
N ILE A 272 -10.42 -9.59 -20.03
CA ILE A 272 -10.12 -10.99 -19.72
C ILE A 272 -8.61 -11.16 -19.54
N GLU A 273 -7.82 -10.44 -20.35
CA GLU A 273 -6.37 -10.42 -20.32
C GLU A 273 -5.83 -9.89 -18.99
N CYS A 274 -6.43 -8.82 -18.43
CA CYS A 274 -6.04 -8.32 -17.11
C CYS A 274 -6.40 -9.31 -16.00
N ASP A 275 -7.58 -9.93 -16.07
CA ASP A 275 -8.01 -10.96 -15.12
C ASP A 275 -7.10 -12.20 -15.16
N GLU A 276 -6.71 -12.65 -16.35
CA GLU A 276 -5.70 -13.70 -16.54
C GLU A 276 -4.34 -13.31 -15.97
N LEU A 277 -3.83 -12.12 -16.29
CA LEU A 277 -2.55 -11.63 -15.77
C LEU A 277 -2.57 -11.50 -14.24
N ALA A 278 -3.69 -11.09 -13.64
CA ALA A 278 -3.83 -11.01 -12.19
C ALA A 278 -3.87 -12.41 -11.54
N ARG A 279 -4.52 -13.41 -12.17
CA ARG A 279 -4.41 -14.81 -11.72
C ARG A 279 -2.97 -15.32 -11.81
N LYS A 280 -2.29 -15.09 -12.94
CA LYS A 280 -0.87 -15.46 -13.11
C LYS A 280 -0.01 -14.81 -12.04
N TYR A 281 -0.25 -13.54 -11.73
CA TYR A 281 0.45 -12.81 -10.67
C TYR A 281 0.27 -13.47 -9.31
N SER A 282 -0.97 -13.85 -8.96
CA SER A 282 -1.25 -14.56 -7.69
C SER A 282 -0.47 -15.86 -7.58
N ILE A 283 -0.40 -16.65 -8.65
CA ILE A 283 0.36 -17.92 -8.66
C ILE A 283 1.85 -17.64 -8.49
N SER A 284 2.40 -16.73 -9.28
CA SER A 284 3.82 -16.37 -9.25
C SER A 284 4.26 -15.73 -7.93
N LEU A 285 3.35 -15.12 -7.16
CA LEU A 285 3.64 -14.51 -5.86
C LEU A 285 4.01 -15.58 -4.82
N ASP A 286 3.29 -16.70 -4.83
CA ASP A 286 3.50 -17.82 -3.92
C ASP A 286 4.52 -18.85 -4.43
N PHE A 287 5.16 -18.60 -5.58
CA PHE A 287 6.15 -19.51 -6.17
C PHE A 287 7.26 -19.90 -5.18
N GLN A 288 7.73 -18.95 -4.36
CA GLN A 288 8.74 -19.22 -3.34
C GLN A 288 8.27 -20.22 -2.27
N LYS A 289 6.96 -20.30 -2.03
CA LYS A 289 6.35 -21.16 -1.01
C LYS A 289 5.96 -22.53 -1.55
N ASN A 290 5.49 -22.59 -2.80
CA ASN A 290 4.86 -23.79 -3.34
C ASN A 290 5.57 -24.41 -4.56
N GLY A 291 6.61 -23.77 -5.11
CA GLY A 291 7.34 -24.27 -6.27
C GLY A 291 6.59 -24.21 -7.60
N ILE A 292 5.39 -23.60 -7.62
CA ILE A 292 4.56 -23.47 -8.81
C ILE A 292 4.62 -22.02 -9.30
N ASN A 293 4.99 -21.86 -10.56
CA ASN A 293 5.04 -20.56 -11.20
C ASN A 293 4.17 -20.52 -12.46
N SER A 294 3.59 -19.36 -12.74
CA SER A 294 2.92 -19.12 -14.01
C SER A 294 3.82 -18.33 -14.96
N GLN A 295 4.06 -18.87 -16.15
CA GLN A 295 4.84 -18.18 -17.18
C GLN A 295 3.97 -17.24 -18.03
N LEU A 296 4.58 -16.14 -18.49
CA LEU A 296 4.04 -15.35 -19.60
C LEU A 296 4.33 -16.11 -20.91
N GLU A 297 3.31 -16.30 -21.74
CA GLU A 297 3.49 -16.99 -23.01
C GLU A 297 4.39 -16.16 -23.93
N LYS A 298 5.46 -16.77 -24.46
CA LYS A 298 6.48 -16.10 -25.28
C LYS A 298 5.96 -15.55 -26.62
N TYR A 299 4.72 -15.85 -27.00
CA TYR A 299 4.19 -15.59 -28.36
C TYR A 299 2.80 -14.94 -28.43
N VAL A 300 2.21 -14.50 -27.30
CA VAL A 300 0.80 -14.03 -27.28
C VAL A 300 0.64 -12.55 -26.88
N TRP A 301 1.71 -11.82 -26.57
CA TRP A 301 1.60 -10.48 -25.98
C TRP A 301 2.50 -9.44 -26.63
#